data_AF-A0A7Y8GL55-F1
#
_entry.id   AF-A0A7Y8GL55-F1
#
_cell.length_a   1.000
_cell.length_b   1.000
_cell.length_c   1.000
_cell.angle_alpha   90.00
_cell.angle_beta   90.00
_cell.angle_gamma   90.00
#
_symmetry.space_group_name_H-M   'P 1'
#
loop_
_entity.id
_entity.type
_entity.pdbx_description
1 polymer ?
#
loop_
_entity_poly.entity_id
_entity_poly.type
_entity_poly.pdbx_seq_one_letter_code
_entity_poly.pdbx_strand_id
1 'polypeptide(L)'
;MNRPDLPLNLSSSARRVVRCAVAWAALAAVPLSGCAGDHVKPSYSKSSVEPVVVTKVSDSTLQVQFKNPLESMYYAAGISYVVEADIMKIVIDRCPISGDCATMLRRHIVPGPPKPAVQDIPLLAPRVVMVFADGEEQVFP
;
A
#
# COMPACT_ATOMS: atom_id res chain seq x y z
N MET A 1 -30.97 13.82 -60.31
CA MET A 1 -30.32 14.51 -61.45
C MET A 1 -29.24 15.44 -60.94
N ASN A 2 -28.13 15.53 -61.68
CA ASN A 2 -27.33 16.73 -62.00
C ASN A 2 -26.80 17.67 -60.89
N ARG A 3 -25.46 17.62 -60.73
CA ARG A 3 -24.53 18.78 -60.71
C ARG A 3 -24.85 19.77 -61.88
N PRO A 4 -24.41 21.05 -61.92
CA PRO A 4 -23.10 21.56 -61.43
C PRO A 4 -23.19 23.01 -60.86
N ASP A 5 -22.15 23.87 -60.74
CA ASP A 5 -20.69 23.77 -61.00
C ASP A 5 -19.90 24.75 -60.08
N LEU A 6 -18.58 24.86 -60.27
CA LEU A 6 -17.73 25.96 -59.83
C LEU A 6 -17.48 26.98 -60.98
N PRO A 7 -17.08 28.23 -60.66
CA PRO A 7 -15.75 28.66 -61.08
C PRO A 7 -15.03 29.42 -59.93
N LEU A 8 -13.70 29.35 -59.73
CA LEU A 8 -12.58 29.74 -60.61
C LEU A 8 -12.70 31.22 -61.07
N ASN A 9 -11.68 32.08 -61.04
CA ASN A 9 -10.29 32.04 -60.54
C ASN A 9 -9.71 33.49 -60.64
N LEU A 10 -8.46 33.71 -60.20
CA LEU A 10 -7.63 34.92 -60.38
C LEU A 10 -8.06 36.18 -59.58
N SER A 11 -7.16 37.09 -59.19
CA SER A 11 -5.76 37.27 -59.60
C SER A 11 -4.80 37.70 -58.47
N SER A 12 -3.51 37.54 -58.73
CA SER A 12 -2.38 37.67 -57.79
C SER A 12 -1.94 39.10 -57.46
N SER A 13 -1.62 39.36 -56.19
CA SER A 13 -0.47 40.18 -55.73
C SER A 13 -0.38 40.19 -54.19
N ALA A 14 0.77 40.32 -53.53
CA ALA A 14 2.17 40.03 -53.88
C ALA A 14 3.01 40.05 -52.58
N ARG A 15 4.23 39.51 -52.62
CA ARG A 15 5.36 39.78 -51.68
C ARG A 15 5.20 39.36 -50.21
N ARG A 16 5.67 38.14 -49.94
CA ARG A 16 6.66 37.76 -48.90
C ARG A 16 6.84 38.71 -47.70
N VAL A 17 6.48 38.25 -46.51
CA VAL A 17 7.41 38.26 -45.36
C VAL A 17 7.30 36.90 -44.67
N VAL A 18 8.36 36.09 -44.73
CA VAL A 18 8.48 34.89 -43.90
C VAL A 18 8.78 35.33 -42.48
N ARG A 19 7.90 34.99 -41.53
CA ARG A 19 8.21 35.03 -40.09
C ARG A 19 7.96 33.64 -39.52
N CYS A 20 9.04 32.90 -39.31
CA CYS A 20 9.03 31.64 -38.58
C CYS A 20 8.65 31.90 -37.11
N ALA A 21 7.35 31.82 -36.81
CA ALA A 21 6.89 31.65 -35.44
C ALA A 21 6.84 30.15 -35.15
N VAL A 22 7.92 29.60 -34.60
CA VAL A 22 7.94 28.24 -34.06
C VAL A 22 7.11 28.24 -32.77
N ALA A 23 5.81 27.99 -32.91
CA ALA A 23 4.91 27.86 -31.77
C ALA A 23 5.29 26.59 -30.98
N TRP A 24 5.81 26.77 -29.77
CA TRP A 24 6.18 25.67 -28.88
C TRP A 24 4.97 24.78 -28.57
N ALA A 25 5.11 23.48 -28.83
CA ALA A 25 4.17 22.48 -28.34
C ALA A 25 4.38 22.29 -26.83
N ALA A 26 3.52 22.91 -26.01
CA ALA A 26 3.48 22.66 -24.58
C ALA A 26 2.86 21.27 -24.32
N LEU A 27 3.69 20.24 -24.21
CA LEU A 27 3.23 18.96 -23.64
C LEU A 27 2.89 19.18 -22.16
N ALA A 28 1.59 19.24 -21.86
CA ALA A 28 1.09 19.15 -20.50
C ALA A 28 1.30 17.72 -19.98
N ALA A 29 2.49 17.45 -19.43
CA ALA A 29 2.75 16.24 -18.67
C ALA A 29 1.90 16.29 -17.38
N VAL A 30 0.73 15.66 -17.43
CA VAL A 30 -0.08 15.45 -16.22
C VAL A 30 0.72 14.52 -15.30
N PRO A 31 1.12 14.95 -14.09
CA PRO A 31 1.69 14.02 -13.14
C PRO A 31 0.58 13.02 -12.79
N LEU A 32 0.79 11.75 -13.13
CA LEU A 32 0.00 10.67 -12.56
C LEU A 32 0.28 10.70 -11.06
N SER A 33 -0.63 11.31 -10.30
CA SER A 33 -0.71 11.14 -8.86
C SER A 33 -1.05 9.68 -8.63
N GLY A 34 -0.01 8.83 -8.56
CA GLY A 34 -0.17 7.47 -8.10
C GLY A 34 -0.88 7.54 -6.76
N CYS A 35 -2.03 6.89 -6.65
CA CYS A 35 -2.64 6.65 -5.36
C CYS A 35 -1.55 6.00 -4.51
N ALA A 36 -1.11 6.69 -3.45
CA ALA A 36 -0.39 6.00 -2.40
C ALA A 36 -1.31 4.87 -1.95
N GLY A 37 -0.88 3.63 -2.16
CA GLY A 37 -1.63 2.48 -1.65
C GLY A 37 -1.78 2.62 -0.15
N ASP A 38 -2.82 2.02 0.42
CA ASP A 38 -2.90 1.91 1.87
C ASP A 38 -1.66 1.16 2.37
N HIS A 39 -0.69 1.89 2.90
CA HIS A 39 0.58 1.33 3.33
C HIS A 39 0.49 1.01 4.82
N VAL A 40 0.62 -0.28 5.16
CA VAL A 40 0.81 -0.71 6.54
C VAL A 40 2.03 -0.02 7.14
N LYS A 41 1.89 0.55 8.35
CA LYS A 41 2.94 1.33 9.00
C LYS A 41 3.62 0.51 10.10
N PRO A 42 4.76 -0.15 9.84
CA PRO A 42 5.43 -0.94 10.86
C PRO A 42 5.94 -0.05 12.00
N SER A 43 5.83 -0.55 13.23
CA SER A 43 6.26 0.18 14.43
C SER A 43 7.26 -0.57 15.31
N TYR A 44 7.37 -1.89 15.14
CA TYR A 44 8.33 -2.74 15.86
C TYR A 44 9.49 -3.15 14.94
N SER A 45 10.72 -3.12 15.46
CA SER A 45 11.84 -3.84 14.85
C SER A 45 11.61 -5.35 14.94
N LYS A 46 12.21 -6.12 14.04
CA LYS A 46 12.15 -7.58 14.07
C LYS A 46 12.54 -8.14 15.44
N SER A 47 13.69 -7.69 15.95
CA SER A 47 14.26 -8.05 17.26
C SER A 47 13.38 -7.71 18.47
N SER A 48 12.41 -6.80 18.35
CA SER A 48 11.48 -6.45 19.43
C SER A 48 10.43 -7.53 19.66
N VAL A 49 9.98 -8.19 18.59
CA VAL A 49 8.85 -9.13 18.55
C VAL A 49 9.25 -10.58 18.25
N GLU A 50 10.51 -10.84 17.95
CA GLU A 50 11.05 -12.19 17.79
C GLU A 50 10.96 -13.05 19.07
N PRO A 51 10.75 -14.39 18.94
CA PRO A 51 10.54 -15.10 17.68
C PRO A 51 9.14 -14.86 17.11
N VAL A 52 9.03 -14.73 15.79
CA VAL A 52 7.75 -14.78 15.07
C VAL A 52 7.57 -16.18 14.51
N VAL A 53 6.41 -16.79 14.76
CA VAL A 53 6.04 -18.11 14.23
C VAL A 53 4.67 -17.99 13.57
N VAL A 54 4.57 -18.43 12.32
CA VAL A 54 3.33 -18.40 11.55
C VAL A 54 2.92 -19.82 11.18
N THR A 55 1.72 -20.21 11.58
CA THR A 55 1.18 -21.56 11.41
C THR A 55 -0.14 -21.50 10.66
N LYS A 56 -0.31 -22.29 9.59
CA LYS A 56 -1.61 -22.47 8.95
C LYS A 56 -2.51 -23.32 9.85
N VAL A 57 -3.64 -22.76 10.29
CA VAL A 57 -4.61 -23.46 11.15
C VAL A 57 -5.87 -23.90 10.40
N SER A 58 -6.16 -23.28 9.26
CA SER A 58 -7.20 -23.70 8.31
C SER A 58 -6.84 -23.22 6.89
N ASP A 59 -7.63 -23.59 5.88
CA ASP A 59 -7.43 -23.08 4.51
C ASP A 59 -7.63 -21.57 4.35
N SER A 60 -8.29 -20.91 5.31
CA SER A 60 -8.56 -19.47 5.30
C SER A 60 -7.93 -18.72 6.47
N THR A 61 -7.09 -19.36 7.29
CA THR A 61 -6.60 -18.78 8.55
C THR A 61 -5.16 -19.17 8.86
N LEU A 62 -4.34 -18.17 9.14
CA LEU A 62 -3.02 -18.32 9.78
C LEU A 62 -3.10 -17.88 11.23
N GLN A 63 -2.33 -18.52 12.09
CA GLN A 63 -2.05 -18.07 13.44
C GLN A 63 -0.64 -17.50 13.49
N VAL A 64 -0.51 -16.25 13.92
CA VAL A 64 0.75 -15.54 14.14
C VAL A 64 1.04 -15.50 15.64
N GLN A 65 2.12 -16.14 16.06
CA GLN A 65 2.66 -16.04 17.41
C GLN A 65 3.90 -15.14 17.40
N PHE A 66 4.02 -14.26 18.39
CA PHE A 66 5.17 -13.36 18.54
C PHE A 66 5.43 -13.04 20.02
N LYS A 67 6.64 -12.59 20.36
CA LYS A 67 6.96 -12.09 21.70
C LYS A 67 6.18 -10.80 21.96
N ASN A 68 5.35 -10.79 23.00
CA ASN A 68 4.63 -9.59 23.43
C ASN A 68 5.61 -8.60 24.10
N PRO A 69 5.86 -7.40 23.52
CA PRO A 69 6.79 -6.43 24.12
C PRO A 69 6.23 -5.88 25.44
N LEU A 70 7.10 -5.73 26.44
CA LEU A 70 6.74 -5.10 27.71
C LEU A 70 7.05 -3.60 27.61
N GLU A 71 6.01 -2.79 27.42
CA GLU A 71 6.10 -1.35 27.26
C GLU A 71 5.19 -0.63 28.26
N SER A 72 5.58 0.57 28.67
CA SER A 72 4.86 1.36 29.69
C SER A 72 3.76 2.26 29.13
N MET A 73 3.93 2.73 27.88
CA MET A 73 3.02 3.70 27.23
C MET A 73 2.35 3.14 25.97
N TYR A 74 2.72 1.94 25.54
CA TYR A 74 2.25 1.31 24.30
C TYR A 74 1.98 -0.17 24.52
N TYR A 75 1.33 -0.82 23.56
CA TYR A 75 1.16 -2.27 23.53
C TYR A 75 1.03 -2.79 22.09
N ALA A 76 1.39 -4.05 21.89
CA ALA A 76 1.15 -4.75 20.64
C ALA A 76 -0.35 -5.06 20.50
N ALA A 77 -1.05 -4.21 19.75
CA ALA A 77 -2.51 -4.12 19.74
C ALA A 77 -3.20 -5.16 18.86
N GLY A 78 -2.45 -5.77 17.94
CA GLY A 78 -2.95 -6.74 16.98
C GLY A 78 -2.22 -6.59 15.66
N ILE A 79 -2.90 -6.98 14.58
CA ILE A 79 -2.32 -7.00 13.23
C ILE A 79 -3.16 -6.16 12.28
N SER A 80 -2.50 -5.31 11.50
CA SER A 80 -3.08 -4.69 10.31
C SER A 80 -2.43 -5.27 9.06
N TYR A 81 -3.16 -5.28 7.96
CA TYR A 81 -2.72 -5.92 6.73
C TYR A 81 -3.22 -5.19 5.49
N VAL A 82 -2.48 -5.32 4.39
CA VAL A 82 -2.95 -4.98 3.04
C VAL A 82 -2.66 -6.13 2.09
N VAL A 83 -3.45 -6.23 1.03
CA VAL A 83 -3.31 -7.27 0.00
C VAL A 83 -2.99 -6.60 -1.33
N GLU A 84 -1.81 -6.90 -1.87
CA GLU A 84 -1.28 -6.38 -3.12
C GLU A 84 -0.99 -7.58 -4.04
N ALA A 85 -1.83 -7.78 -5.06
CA ALA A 85 -1.76 -8.93 -5.98
C ALA A 85 -1.71 -10.30 -5.26
N ASP A 86 -0.56 -11.00 -5.28
CA ASP A 86 -0.33 -12.32 -4.67
C ASP A 86 0.25 -12.24 -3.25
N ILE A 87 0.45 -11.04 -2.70
CA ILE A 87 1.12 -10.81 -1.41
C ILE A 87 0.17 -10.13 -0.42
N MET A 88 0.02 -10.72 0.76
CA MET A 88 -0.55 -10.08 1.93
C MET A 88 0.58 -9.54 2.80
N LYS A 89 0.70 -8.21 2.92
CA LYS A 89 1.65 -7.57 3.84
C LYS A 89 0.98 -7.38 5.19
N ILE A 90 1.64 -7.79 6.27
CA ILE A 90 1.15 -7.68 7.65
C ILE A 90 2.11 -6.89 8.53
N VAL A 91 1.57 -6.15 9.51
CA VAL A 91 2.33 -5.48 10.57
C VAL A 91 1.76 -5.83 11.93
N ILE A 92 2.60 -5.92 12.97
CA ILE A 92 2.13 -5.81 14.35
C ILE A 92 2.00 -4.32 14.67
N ASP A 93 0.80 -3.90 15.03
CA ASP A 93 0.54 -2.52 15.40
C ASP A 93 0.95 -2.24 16.84
N ARG A 94 1.56 -1.08 17.04
CA ARG A 94 1.93 -0.52 18.34
C ARG A 94 1.01 0.65 18.66
N CYS A 95 -0.02 0.42 19.47
CA CYS A 95 -0.93 1.47 19.90
C CYS A 95 -0.53 2.05 21.26
N PRO A 96 -0.81 3.34 21.52
CA PRO A 96 -0.67 3.91 22.86
C PRO A 96 -1.70 3.29 23.81
N ILE A 97 -1.39 3.21 25.11
CA ILE A 97 -2.32 2.72 26.15
C ILE A 97 -3.55 3.63 26.35
N SER A 98 -3.50 4.86 25.84
CA SER A 98 -4.58 5.84 25.90
C SER A 98 -4.67 6.61 24.57
N GLY A 99 -5.89 6.99 24.19
CA GLY A 99 -6.19 7.55 22.87
C GLY A 99 -6.56 6.48 21.84
N ASP A 100 -6.57 6.87 20.57
CA ASP A 100 -7.07 6.03 19.48
C ASP A 100 -6.08 4.96 19.03
N CYS A 101 -6.63 3.82 18.63
CA CYS A 101 -5.89 2.67 18.11
C CYS A 101 -6.57 2.13 16.84
N ALA A 102 -5.96 2.38 15.68
CA ALA A 102 -6.52 2.08 14.36
C ALA A 102 -6.15 0.68 13.81
N THR A 103 -5.94 -0.30 14.70
CA THR A 103 -5.62 -1.68 14.32
C THR A 103 -6.82 -2.41 13.71
N MET A 104 -6.63 -3.04 12.54
CA MET A 104 -7.67 -3.78 11.83
C MET A 104 -8.09 -5.05 12.59
N LEU A 105 -7.14 -5.94 12.90
CA LEU A 105 -7.38 -7.19 13.64
C LEU A 105 -6.91 -6.99 15.08
N ARG A 106 -7.75 -6.37 15.90
CA ARG A 106 -7.45 -6.14 17.32
C ARG A 106 -7.30 -7.46 18.05
N ARG A 107 -6.21 -7.59 18.80
CA ARG A 107 -5.88 -8.78 19.59
C ARG A 107 -6.63 -8.79 20.91
N HIS A 108 -7.10 -9.97 21.30
CA HIS A 108 -7.61 -10.17 22.65
C HIS A 108 -6.45 -10.24 23.65
N ILE A 109 -6.43 -9.32 24.61
CA ILE A 109 -5.38 -9.24 25.64
C ILE A 109 -5.91 -9.88 26.92
N VAL A 110 -5.39 -11.06 27.23
CA VAL A 110 -5.72 -11.80 28.47
C VAL A 110 -4.76 -11.35 29.59
N PRO A 111 -5.25 -10.82 30.72
CA PRO A 111 -4.41 -10.52 31.88
C PRO A 111 -3.75 -11.79 32.46
N GLY A 112 -2.50 -11.70 32.88
CA GLY A 112 -1.79 -12.82 33.50
C GLY A 112 -0.27 -12.73 33.38
N PRO A 113 0.45 -13.84 33.62
CA PRO A 113 1.90 -13.92 33.41
C PRO A 113 2.28 -13.59 31.96
N PRO A 114 3.49 -13.04 31.71
CA PRO A 114 3.97 -12.83 30.36
C PRO A 114 3.94 -14.12 29.53
N LYS A 115 3.27 -14.06 28.38
CA LYS A 115 3.18 -15.12 27.38
C LYS A 115 3.43 -14.52 25.99
N PRO A 116 3.88 -15.31 25.00
CA PRO A 116 3.80 -14.90 23.60
C PRO A 116 2.38 -14.42 23.26
N ALA A 117 2.29 -13.34 22.50
CA ALA A 117 1.04 -12.95 21.88
C ALA A 117 0.71 -13.95 20.77
N VAL A 118 -0.56 -14.25 20.60
CA VAL A 118 -1.10 -15.11 19.54
C VAL A 118 -2.25 -14.36 18.91
N GLN A 119 -2.29 -14.32 17.58
CA GLN A 119 -3.33 -13.66 16.80
C GLN A 119 -3.66 -14.50 15.56
N ASP A 120 -4.93 -14.85 15.39
CA ASP A 120 -5.41 -15.43 14.14
C ASP A 120 -5.67 -14.32 13.11
N ILE A 121 -5.27 -14.55 11.86
CA ILE A 121 -5.44 -13.64 10.72
C ILE A 121 -6.03 -14.41 9.52
N PRO A 122 -6.82 -13.76 8.65
CA PRO A 122 -7.32 -14.40 7.45
C PRO A 122 -6.17 -14.62 6.44
N LEU A 123 -6.15 -15.77 5.77
CA LEU A 123 -5.23 -16.03 4.65
C LEU A 123 -5.88 -15.52 3.36
N LEU A 124 -5.52 -14.30 2.94
CA LEU A 124 -6.16 -13.60 1.81
C LEU A 124 -5.33 -13.57 0.52
N ALA A 125 -4.08 -14.00 0.59
CA ALA A 125 -3.16 -14.13 -0.53
C ALA A 125 -2.30 -15.38 -0.32
N PRO A 126 -1.73 -15.99 -1.37
CA PRO A 126 -0.87 -17.16 -1.19
C PRO A 126 0.34 -16.85 -0.32
N ARG A 127 1.00 -15.70 -0.55
CA ARG A 127 2.22 -15.32 0.16
C ARG A 127 1.93 -14.31 1.25
N VAL A 128 2.53 -14.47 2.43
CA VAL A 128 2.44 -13.46 3.51
C VAL A 128 3.82 -12.93 3.86
N VAL A 129 3.96 -11.60 3.80
CA VAL A 129 5.17 -10.86 4.16
C VAL A 129 4.89 -10.07 5.43
N MET A 130 5.73 -10.26 6.43
CA MET A 130 5.73 -9.42 7.62
C MET A 130 6.63 -8.20 7.39
N VAL A 131 6.08 -7.02 7.67
CA VAL A 131 6.78 -5.75 7.56
C VAL A 131 7.16 -5.31 8.99
N PHE A 132 8.45 -5.12 9.20
CA PHE A 132 9.05 -4.59 10.42
C PHE A 132 9.56 -3.17 10.19
N ALA A 133 9.89 -2.44 11.26
CA ALA A 133 10.43 -1.08 11.16
C ALA A 133 11.84 -1.03 10.55
N ASP A 134 12.52 -2.18 10.50
CA ASP A 134 13.90 -2.40 10.05
C ASP A 134 14.02 -3.34 8.83
N GLY A 135 12.91 -3.84 8.26
CA GLY A 135 12.92 -4.66 7.04
C GLY A 135 11.62 -5.42 6.77
N GLU A 136 11.61 -6.23 5.70
CA GLU A 136 10.51 -7.16 5.37
C GLU A 136 11.01 -8.61 5.40
N GLU A 137 10.15 -9.55 5.80
CA GLU A 137 10.43 -10.99 5.78
C GLU A 137 9.21 -11.78 5.27
N GLN A 138 9.41 -12.74 4.36
CA GLN A 138 8.34 -13.66 3.98
C GLN A 138 8.15 -14.69 5.10
N VAL A 139 6.97 -14.67 5.73
CA VAL A 139 6.63 -15.52 6.88
C VAL A 139 5.68 -16.66 6.54
N PHE A 140 5.08 -16.65 5.34
CA PHE A 140 4.25 -17.74 4.81
C PHE A 140 4.44 -17.89 3.29
N PRO A 141 4.55 -19.12 2.75
CA PRO A 141 4.77 -19.41 1.32
C PRO A 141 3.51 -19.44 0.45
#